data_AF-A0A7L0JGD3-F1
#
_entry.id   AF-A0A7L0JGD3-F1
#
_cell.length_a   1.000
_cell.length_b   1.000
_cell.length_c   1.000
_cell.angle_alpha   90.00
_cell.angle_beta   90.00
_cell.angle_gamma   90.00
#
_symmetry.space_group_name_H-M   'P 1'
#
loop_
_entity.id
_entity.type
_entity.pdbx_description
1 polymer ?
#
loop_
_entity_poly.entity_id
_entity_poly.type
_entity_poly.pdbx_seq_one_letter_code
_entity_poly.pdbx_strand_id
1 'polypeptide(L)'
;QYLPLKEGSPEVPLFRVGWSVDFSHSQLGEDEFSYGYDGRGLKVENGQFEEFGQSFGENDVIGCFADFEGAAEAVELSFSKNGEGLGPAFRVPKEALGERALLPHVLCKGCAVELNFGQREEPFAAVPEGFVFIHALPAQERVRTPLPPRSTEECEVLLMVGLPGSGKTQWAQKHSQENREKRYNILGTEAVLHQLRVSAGNAPGDGNGGLRGRDLLTQQAAQCLSKLVQIAPRSKRNFILDQV
;
A
#
# COMPACT_ATOMS: atom_id res chain seq x y z
N GLN A 1 -11.34 -6.38 -14.10
CA GLN A 1 -10.56 -6.90 -15.25
C GLN A 1 -9.24 -7.45 -14.73
N TYR A 2 -9.07 -8.77 -14.74
CA TYR A 2 -7.76 -9.37 -14.57
C TYR A 2 -6.87 -9.03 -15.76
N LEU A 3 -5.61 -8.69 -15.51
CA LEU A 3 -4.62 -8.61 -16.58
C LEU A 3 -4.47 -10.03 -17.16
N PRO A 4 -4.28 -10.18 -18.49
CA PRO A 4 -4.14 -11.50 -19.09
C PRO A 4 -2.99 -12.25 -18.41
N LEU A 5 -3.35 -13.23 -17.59
CA LEU A 5 -2.42 -14.18 -17.00
C LEU A 5 -1.80 -14.95 -18.18
N LYS A 6 -0.46 -15.05 -18.22
CA LYS A 6 0.15 -16.01 -19.14
C LYS A 6 -0.37 -17.39 -18.77
N GLU A 7 -0.87 -18.17 -19.73
CA GLU A 7 -1.27 -19.57 -19.48
C GLU A 7 -0.16 -20.28 -18.70
N GLY A 8 -0.50 -20.79 -17.51
CA GLY A 8 0.45 -21.42 -16.58
C GLY A 8 1.11 -20.51 -15.54
N SER A 9 0.73 -19.22 -15.40
CA SER A 9 1.27 -18.36 -14.33
C SER A 9 0.60 -18.64 -12.98
N PRO A 10 1.36 -19.02 -11.93
CA PRO A 10 0.83 -19.32 -10.60
C PRO A 10 0.50 -18.06 -9.76
N GLU A 11 0.48 -16.87 -10.37
CA GLU A 11 0.30 -15.61 -9.66
C GLU A 11 -1.16 -15.41 -9.27
N VAL A 12 -1.48 -15.64 -7.99
CA VAL A 12 -2.76 -15.27 -7.41
C VAL A 12 -2.84 -13.75 -7.35
N PRO A 13 -3.87 -13.11 -7.91
CA PRO A 13 -4.04 -11.67 -7.81
C PRO A 13 -4.21 -11.28 -6.33
N LEU A 14 -3.46 -10.28 -5.88
CA LEU A 14 -3.59 -9.73 -4.53
C LEU A 14 -4.34 -8.41 -4.62
N PHE A 15 -5.39 -8.29 -3.82
CA PHE A 15 -6.13 -7.05 -3.69
C PHE A 15 -6.45 -6.77 -2.22
N ARG A 16 -6.09 -5.56 -1.76
CA ARG A 16 -6.36 -5.09 -0.41
C ARG A 16 -6.72 -3.60 -0.47
N VAL A 17 -7.74 -3.21 0.28
CA VAL A 17 -8.23 -1.82 0.35
C VAL A 17 -8.34 -1.37 1.79
N GLY A 18 -8.25 -0.08 2.04
CA GLY A 18 -8.47 0.48 3.36
C GLY A 18 -7.76 1.80 3.55
N TRP A 19 -7.13 1.96 4.71
CA TRP A 19 -6.60 3.23 5.17
C TRP A 19 -5.18 3.07 5.67
N SER A 20 -4.34 4.05 5.39
CA SER A 20 -3.03 4.17 6.05
C SER A 20 -2.71 5.62 6.34
N VAL A 21 -1.61 5.87 7.03
CA VAL A 21 -1.10 7.22 7.25
C VAL A 21 0.01 7.57 6.26
N ASP A 22 0.43 8.82 6.29
CA ASP A 22 1.59 9.27 5.52
C ASP A 22 2.86 8.53 5.95
N PHE A 23 3.74 8.24 4.99
CA PHE A 23 4.95 7.41 5.12
C PHE A 23 4.75 5.91 5.37
N SER A 24 3.51 5.40 5.38
CA SER A 24 3.29 3.96 5.27
C SER A 24 3.87 3.42 3.96
N HIS A 25 4.43 2.22 4.01
CA HIS A 25 4.98 1.47 2.91
C HIS A 25 3.86 0.91 2.03
N SER A 26 4.20 0.48 0.81
CA SER A 26 3.22 0.01 -0.18
C SER A 26 2.46 -1.26 0.22
N GLN A 27 2.89 -1.96 1.28
CA GLN A 27 2.25 -3.18 1.76
C GLN A 27 1.17 -2.82 2.80
N LEU A 28 0.00 -2.39 2.33
CA LEU A 28 -1.15 -2.01 3.17
C LEU A 28 -1.44 -3.05 4.27
N GLY A 29 -1.56 -2.63 5.51
CA GLY A 29 -1.82 -3.52 6.66
C GLY A 29 -0.56 -4.07 7.35
N GLU A 30 0.64 -3.90 6.78
CA GLU A 30 1.88 -4.40 7.39
C GLU A 30 2.59 -3.39 8.31
N ASP A 31 2.35 -2.08 8.11
CA ASP A 31 2.89 -1.03 8.98
C ASP A 31 1.94 -0.67 10.13
N GLU A 32 2.49 0.03 11.12
CA GLU A 32 1.71 0.75 12.12
C GLU A 32 0.78 1.79 11.45
N PHE A 33 -0.45 1.91 11.97
CA PHE A 33 -1.50 2.75 11.40
C PHE A 33 -1.82 2.45 9.93
N SER A 34 -1.68 1.19 9.51
CA SER A 34 -2.05 0.69 8.20
C SER A 34 -3.09 -0.42 8.38
N TYR A 35 -4.27 -0.22 7.79
CA TYR A 35 -5.48 -1.00 8.03
C TYR A 35 -6.04 -1.49 6.70
N GLY A 36 -5.98 -2.79 6.46
CA GLY A 36 -6.37 -3.37 5.17
C GLY A 36 -7.47 -4.41 5.27
N TYR A 37 -8.37 -4.41 4.30
CA TYR A 37 -9.31 -5.49 4.04
C TYR A 37 -8.90 -6.22 2.76
N ASP A 38 -8.58 -7.50 2.90
CA ASP A 38 -7.97 -8.37 1.89
C ASP A 38 -9.04 -9.17 1.15
N GLY A 39 -8.86 -9.40 -0.15
CA GLY A 39 -9.78 -10.15 -1.02
C GLY A 39 -10.20 -11.53 -0.50
N ARG A 40 -9.42 -12.11 0.42
CA ARG A 40 -9.74 -13.37 1.11
C ARG A 40 -10.78 -13.25 2.22
N GLY A 41 -11.30 -12.05 2.51
CA GLY A 41 -12.22 -11.80 3.63
C GLY A 41 -11.51 -11.56 4.96
N LEU A 42 -10.21 -11.22 4.92
CA LEU A 42 -9.38 -11.02 6.10
C LEU A 42 -9.15 -9.53 6.34
N LYS A 43 -9.17 -9.10 7.60
CA LYS A 43 -8.64 -7.79 7.99
C LYS A 43 -7.17 -7.91 8.38
N VAL A 44 -6.40 -6.87 8.10
CA VAL A 44 -4.94 -6.85 8.24
C VAL A 44 -4.48 -5.58 8.94
N GLU A 45 -3.75 -5.72 10.04
CA GLU A 45 -3.13 -4.63 10.80
C GLU A 45 -1.83 -5.14 11.43
N ASN A 46 -0.75 -4.35 11.38
CA ASN A 46 0.57 -4.71 11.92
C ASN A 46 1.08 -6.08 11.42
N GLY A 47 0.75 -6.43 10.18
CA GLY A 47 1.10 -7.70 9.56
C GLY A 47 0.34 -8.92 10.09
N GLN A 48 -0.63 -8.73 10.99
CA GLN A 48 -1.52 -9.77 11.49
C GLN A 48 -2.76 -9.89 10.62
N PHE A 49 -3.23 -11.12 10.40
CA PHE A 49 -4.37 -11.43 9.56
C PHE A 49 -5.45 -12.10 10.40
N GLU A 50 -6.67 -11.55 10.36
CA GLU A 50 -7.80 -12.06 11.12
C GLU A 50 -9.01 -12.22 10.20
N GLU A 51 -9.82 -13.26 10.43
CA GLU A 51 -11.11 -13.40 9.77
C GLU A 51 -12.00 -12.20 10.12
N PHE A 52 -12.68 -11.65 9.12
CA PHE A 52 -13.51 -10.46 9.31
C PHE A 52 -14.79 -10.51 8.48
N GLY A 53 -14.65 -10.61 7.16
CA GLY A 53 -15.74 -10.41 6.22
C GLY A 53 -15.78 -11.49 5.15
N GLN A 54 -16.60 -11.24 4.13
CA GLN A 54 -16.74 -12.14 3.00
C GLN A 54 -15.60 -11.96 1.99
N SER A 55 -15.07 -13.05 1.44
CA SER A 55 -14.14 -12.94 0.30
C SER A 55 -14.78 -12.18 -0.87
N PHE A 56 -13.95 -11.51 -1.66
CA PHE A 56 -14.39 -10.68 -2.77
C PHE A 56 -13.40 -10.74 -3.94
N GLY A 57 -13.91 -10.49 -5.14
CA GLY A 57 -13.15 -10.63 -6.38
C GLY A 57 -13.66 -9.73 -7.49
N GLU A 58 -13.56 -10.22 -8.72
CA GLU A 58 -13.99 -9.45 -9.89
C GLU A 58 -15.48 -9.11 -9.83
N ASN A 59 -15.81 -7.87 -10.22
CA ASN A 59 -17.15 -7.27 -10.19
C ASN A 59 -17.72 -6.95 -8.81
N ASP A 60 -17.05 -7.29 -7.71
CA ASP A 60 -17.46 -6.83 -6.38
C ASP A 60 -17.08 -5.35 -6.17
N VAL A 61 -17.99 -4.62 -5.52
CA VAL A 61 -17.80 -3.23 -5.09
C VAL A 61 -17.51 -3.20 -3.60
N ILE A 62 -16.35 -2.66 -3.22
CA ILE A 62 -15.98 -2.53 -1.80
C ILE A 62 -16.05 -1.07 -1.37
N GLY A 63 -16.89 -0.78 -0.37
CA GLY A 63 -16.92 0.50 0.32
C GLY A 63 -15.95 0.51 1.49
N CYS A 64 -15.21 1.60 1.68
CA CYS A 64 -14.30 1.81 2.80
C CYS A 64 -14.75 3.06 3.56
N PHE A 65 -15.00 2.92 4.86
CA PHE A 65 -15.57 3.99 5.67
C PHE A 65 -14.66 4.26 6.87
N ALA A 66 -14.64 5.53 7.29
CA ALA A 66 -13.97 5.98 8.50
C ALA A 66 -14.91 6.92 9.24
N ASP A 67 -15.36 6.50 10.43
CA ASP A 67 -16.24 7.28 11.29
C ASP A 67 -15.41 7.92 12.42
N PHE A 68 -15.32 9.25 12.37
CA PHE A 68 -14.65 10.06 13.40
C PHE A 68 -15.62 10.59 14.46
N GLU A 69 -16.93 10.48 14.25
CA GLU A 69 -17.97 11.13 15.05
C GLU A 69 -18.68 10.15 15.99
N GLY A 70 -18.85 8.89 15.60
CA GLY A 70 -19.64 7.92 16.36
C GLY A 70 -19.09 7.61 17.75
N ALA A 71 -17.78 7.42 17.88
CA ALA A 71 -17.12 7.16 19.17
C ALA A 71 -16.29 8.36 19.64
N ALA A 72 -16.42 8.70 20.93
CA ALA A 72 -15.70 9.83 21.53
C ALA A 72 -14.17 9.69 21.38
N GLU A 73 -13.62 8.52 21.72
CA GLU A 73 -12.18 8.30 21.87
C GLU A 73 -11.51 7.54 20.71
N ALA A 74 -12.27 7.06 19.72
CA ALA A 74 -11.75 6.24 18.65
C ALA A 74 -12.37 6.58 17.29
N VAL A 75 -11.59 6.38 16.23
CA VAL A 75 -12.07 6.34 14.85
C VAL A 75 -12.42 4.89 14.53
N GLU A 76 -13.63 4.66 14.03
CA GLU A 76 -14.07 3.32 13.61
C GLU A 76 -13.91 3.17 12.10
N LEU A 77 -13.20 2.12 11.68
CA LEU A 77 -13.03 1.79 10.27
C LEU A 77 -13.88 0.57 9.94
N SER A 78 -14.70 0.68 8.90
CA SER A 78 -15.62 -0.37 8.48
C SER A 78 -15.65 -0.50 6.96
N PHE A 79 -16.21 -1.61 6.49
CA PHE A 79 -16.27 -1.95 5.07
C PHE A 79 -17.67 -2.39 4.67
N SER A 80 -17.99 -2.25 3.38
CA SER A 80 -19.17 -2.86 2.77
C SER A 80 -18.78 -3.67 1.54
N LYS A 81 -19.59 -4.66 1.20
CA LYS A 81 -19.52 -5.40 -0.06
C LYS A 81 -20.84 -5.24 -0.80
N ASN A 82 -20.78 -4.73 -2.03
CA ASN A 82 -21.94 -4.52 -2.90
C ASN A 82 -23.07 -3.70 -2.23
N GLY A 83 -22.69 -2.75 -1.37
CA GLY A 83 -23.63 -1.90 -0.60
C GLY A 83 -24.06 -2.49 0.74
N GLU A 84 -23.78 -3.75 1.03
CA GLU A 84 -24.10 -4.38 2.32
C GLU A 84 -22.94 -4.20 3.31
N GLY A 85 -23.22 -3.63 4.49
CA GLY A 85 -22.23 -3.40 5.53
C GLY A 85 -21.70 -4.70 6.15
N LEU A 86 -20.38 -4.80 6.34
CA LEU A 86 -19.71 -5.94 6.97
C LEU A 86 -19.46 -5.74 8.48
N GLY A 87 -19.85 -4.59 9.01
CA GLY A 87 -19.60 -4.20 10.40
C GLY A 87 -18.22 -3.55 10.62
N PRO A 88 -17.89 -3.19 11.87
CA PRO A 88 -16.63 -2.54 12.22
C PRO A 88 -15.45 -3.50 12.16
N ALA A 89 -14.39 -3.10 11.46
CA ALA A 89 -13.17 -3.89 11.30
C ALA A 89 -12.08 -3.48 12.29
N PHE A 90 -11.89 -2.17 12.47
CA PHE A 90 -10.82 -1.59 13.28
C PHE A 90 -11.35 -0.44 14.14
N ARG A 91 -10.73 -0.28 15.32
CA ARG A 91 -10.94 0.87 16.21
C ARG A 91 -9.60 1.49 16.50
N VAL A 92 -9.39 2.69 15.98
CA VAL A 92 -8.13 3.42 16.10
C VAL A 92 -8.27 4.47 17.19
N PRO A 93 -7.54 4.39 18.30
CA PRO A 93 -7.60 5.42 19.34
C PRO A 93 -7.21 6.79 18.76
N LYS A 94 -8.04 7.81 18.98
CA LYS A 94 -7.79 9.17 18.47
C LYS A 94 -6.51 9.76 19.04
N GLU A 95 -6.22 9.50 20.31
CA GLU A 95 -4.96 9.88 20.96
C GLU A 95 -3.75 9.26 20.25
N ALA A 96 -3.83 7.98 19.88
CA ALA A 96 -2.74 7.31 19.18
C ALA A 96 -2.60 7.80 17.74
N LEU A 97 -3.71 8.06 17.04
CA LEU A 97 -3.71 8.59 15.67
C LEU A 97 -3.16 10.02 15.61
N GLY A 98 -3.46 10.85 16.62
CA GLY A 98 -3.04 12.24 16.71
C GLY A 98 -3.46 13.05 15.48
N GLU A 99 -2.54 13.89 14.98
CA GLU A 99 -2.75 14.74 13.81
C GLU A 99 -2.55 14.02 12.46
N ARG A 100 -2.38 12.69 12.46
CA ARG A 100 -2.14 11.94 11.22
C ARG A 100 -3.45 11.77 10.46
N ALA A 101 -3.48 12.25 9.23
CA ALA A 101 -4.60 11.98 8.34
C ALA A 101 -4.64 10.52 7.90
N LEU A 102 -5.84 9.95 7.85
CA LEU A 102 -6.10 8.69 7.17
C LEU A 102 -6.20 8.92 5.66
N LEU A 103 -5.38 8.20 4.90
CA LEU A 103 -5.30 8.24 3.46
C LEU A 103 -5.90 6.95 2.89
N PRO A 104 -6.78 7.03 1.88
CA PRO A 104 -7.22 5.84 1.16
C PRO A 104 -6.02 5.12 0.56
N HIS A 105 -5.91 3.83 0.85
CA HIS A 105 -4.81 2.99 0.40
C HIS A 105 -5.37 1.80 -0.37
N VAL A 106 -4.84 1.57 -1.56
CA VAL A 106 -5.17 0.43 -2.39
C VAL A 106 -3.89 -0.30 -2.78
N LEU A 107 -3.83 -1.57 -2.43
CA LEU A 107 -2.77 -2.49 -2.85
C LEU A 107 -3.35 -3.48 -3.86
N CYS A 108 -2.86 -3.43 -5.09
CA CYS A 108 -3.29 -4.30 -6.18
C CYS A 108 -2.09 -4.94 -6.89
N LYS A 109 -2.12 -6.26 -7.10
CA LYS A 109 -1.12 -7.02 -7.87
C LYS A 109 -1.86 -7.98 -8.79
N GLY A 110 -1.56 -7.94 -10.09
CA GLY A 110 -2.21 -8.80 -11.08
C GLY A 110 -3.69 -8.48 -11.34
N CYS A 111 -4.22 -7.35 -10.86
CA CYS A 111 -5.60 -6.93 -11.08
C CYS A 111 -5.69 -5.44 -11.44
N ALA A 112 -6.74 -5.09 -12.18
CA ALA A 112 -7.13 -3.70 -12.44
C ALA A 112 -8.36 -3.35 -11.60
N VAL A 113 -8.38 -2.12 -11.10
CA VAL A 113 -9.37 -1.63 -10.14
C VAL A 113 -9.87 -0.27 -10.63
N GLU A 114 -11.14 0.02 -10.35
CA GLU A 114 -11.72 1.34 -10.58
C GLU A 114 -12.03 1.98 -9.23
N LEU A 115 -11.67 3.25 -9.07
CA LEU A 115 -11.81 3.96 -7.80
C LEU A 115 -12.82 5.09 -7.94
N ASN A 116 -13.77 5.16 -7.01
CA ASN A 116 -14.71 6.28 -6.90
C ASN A 116 -14.54 6.96 -5.53
N PHE A 117 -13.98 8.16 -5.56
CA PHE A 117 -13.81 9.04 -4.42
C PHE A 117 -14.91 10.11 -4.34
N GLY A 118 -15.98 9.98 -5.12
CA GLY A 118 -17.07 10.94 -5.27
C GLY A 118 -16.99 11.78 -6.54
N GLN A 119 -16.12 11.43 -7.50
CA GLN A 119 -16.01 12.13 -8.78
C GLN A 119 -17.02 11.67 -9.85
N ARG A 120 -17.76 10.59 -9.59
CA ARG A 120 -18.82 10.07 -10.47
C ARG A 120 -20.18 10.65 -10.07
N GLU A 121 -21.08 10.79 -11.04
CA GLU A 121 -22.46 11.22 -10.80
C GLU A 121 -23.23 10.19 -9.97
N GLU A 122 -23.08 8.90 -10.31
CA GLU A 122 -23.68 7.79 -9.55
C GLU A 122 -22.60 6.96 -8.84
N PRO A 123 -22.83 6.60 -7.55
CA PRO A 123 -21.94 5.70 -6.82
C PRO A 123 -22.02 4.26 -7.37
N PHE A 124 -20.99 3.45 -7.12
CA PHE A 124 -20.97 2.05 -7.57
C PHE A 124 -21.93 1.15 -6.78
N ALA A 125 -22.25 1.54 -5.55
CA ALA A 125 -23.18 0.86 -4.67
C ALA A 125 -23.80 1.89 -3.71
N ALA A 126 -24.80 1.48 -2.94
CA ALA A 126 -25.44 2.33 -1.95
C ALA A 126 -24.41 2.88 -0.93
N VAL A 127 -24.49 4.17 -0.66
CA VAL A 127 -23.70 4.83 0.39
C VAL A 127 -24.53 4.85 1.67
N PRO A 128 -24.02 4.33 2.80
CA PRO A 128 -24.74 4.37 4.08
C PRO A 128 -25.06 5.80 4.53
N GLU A 129 -26.18 5.96 5.24
CA GLU A 129 -26.54 7.25 5.85
C GLU A 129 -25.44 7.76 6.78
N GLY A 130 -25.23 9.09 6.80
CA GLY A 130 -24.19 9.73 7.62
C GLY A 130 -22.79 9.72 7.00
N PHE A 131 -22.54 8.98 5.92
CA PHE A 131 -21.25 8.97 5.23
C PHE A 131 -21.26 9.82 3.96
N VAL A 132 -20.13 10.48 3.71
CA VAL A 132 -19.89 11.26 2.50
C VAL A 132 -18.59 10.82 1.82
N PHE A 133 -18.53 11.01 0.51
CA PHE A 133 -17.30 10.77 -0.24
C PHE A 133 -16.22 11.80 0.11
N ILE A 134 -14.95 11.39 0.03
CA ILE A 134 -13.79 12.26 0.32
C ILE A 134 -13.77 13.50 -0.58
N HIS A 135 -14.26 13.42 -1.83
CA HIS A 135 -14.33 14.58 -2.71
C HIS A 135 -15.33 15.65 -2.24
N ALA A 136 -16.36 15.26 -1.48
CA ALA A 136 -17.34 16.17 -0.90
C ALA A 136 -16.84 16.87 0.37
N LEU A 137 -15.76 16.39 0.98
CA LEU A 137 -15.19 17.02 2.17
C LEU A 137 -14.60 18.41 1.82
N PRO A 138 -14.77 19.42 2.70
CA PRO A 138 -14.13 20.72 2.56
C PRO A 138 -12.61 20.60 2.40
N ALA A 139 -11.98 21.60 1.76
CA ALA A 139 -10.52 21.57 1.58
C ALA A 139 -9.75 21.63 2.90
N GLN A 140 -10.35 22.22 3.94
CA GLN A 140 -9.77 22.39 5.27
C GLN A 140 -9.68 21.08 6.05
N GLU A 141 -10.56 20.12 5.75
CA GLU A 141 -10.61 18.80 6.38
C GLU A 141 -9.81 17.76 5.59
N ARG A 142 -9.16 18.18 4.50
CA ARG A 142 -8.35 17.31 3.65
C ARG A 142 -6.88 17.67 3.79
N VAL A 143 -6.07 16.66 4.09
CA VAL A 143 -4.61 16.81 4.08
C VAL A 143 -4.08 16.48 2.69
N ARG A 144 -3.37 17.43 2.09
CA ARG A 144 -2.66 17.22 0.83
C ARG A 144 -1.34 16.53 1.11
N THR A 145 -1.10 15.39 0.47
CA THR A 145 0.22 14.75 0.51
C THR A 145 1.29 15.68 -0.10
N PRO A 146 2.53 15.67 0.42
CA PRO A 146 3.57 16.56 -0.07
C PRO A 146 3.81 16.42 -1.57
N LEU A 147 4.00 17.56 -2.21
CA LEU A 147 4.23 17.61 -3.64
C LEU A 147 5.63 17.11 -3.98
N PRO A 148 5.79 16.48 -5.17
CA PRO A 148 7.12 16.21 -5.69
C PRO A 148 7.94 17.50 -5.85
N PRO A 149 9.29 17.39 -5.93
CA PRO A 149 10.16 18.49 -6.36
C PRO A 149 9.61 19.20 -7.60
N ARG A 150 9.78 20.53 -7.67
CA ARG A 150 9.17 21.36 -8.72
C ARG A 150 9.86 21.14 -10.06
N SER A 151 11.16 20.89 -10.03
CA SER A 151 11.99 20.69 -11.21
C SER A 151 12.94 19.50 -11.05
N THR A 152 13.57 19.11 -12.16
CA THR A 152 14.56 18.03 -12.20
C THR A 152 15.85 18.39 -11.48
N GLU A 153 16.19 19.68 -11.42
CA GLU A 153 17.41 20.18 -10.76
C GLU A 153 17.29 20.13 -9.23
N GLU A 154 16.06 20.14 -8.70
CA GLU A 154 15.76 19.95 -7.27
C GLU A 154 15.73 18.47 -6.85
N CYS A 155 15.81 17.54 -7.82
CA CYS A 155 15.80 16.11 -7.54
C CYS A 155 17.20 15.61 -7.17
N GLU A 156 17.27 14.78 -6.15
CA GLU A 156 18.49 14.13 -5.69
C GLU A 156 18.47 12.64 -6.02
N VAL A 157 19.58 12.17 -6.59
CA VAL A 157 19.81 10.75 -6.86
C VAL A 157 21.11 10.34 -6.19
N LEU A 158 21.01 9.45 -5.21
CA LEU A 158 22.15 8.90 -4.49
C LEU A 158 22.39 7.47 -4.95
N LEU A 159 23.59 7.18 -5.47
CA LEU A 159 23.98 5.81 -5.84
C LEU A 159 24.84 5.21 -4.73
N MET A 160 24.38 4.11 -4.15
CA MET A 160 25.16 3.39 -3.16
C MET A 160 26.21 2.51 -3.84
N VAL A 161 27.48 2.69 -3.46
CA VAL A 161 28.61 1.90 -3.97
C VAL A 161 29.41 1.38 -2.79
N GLY A 162 29.71 0.08 -2.79
CA GLY A 162 30.48 -0.56 -1.72
C GLY A 162 30.30 -2.07 -1.67
N LEU A 163 31.13 -2.75 -0.88
CA LEU A 163 31.11 -4.20 -0.77
C LEU A 163 29.79 -4.73 -0.15
N PRO A 164 29.38 -5.97 -0.43
CA PRO A 164 28.31 -6.63 0.30
C PRO A 164 28.58 -6.63 1.81
N GLY A 165 27.56 -6.37 2.63
CA GLY A 165 27.70 -6.33 4.09
C GLY A 165 28.34 -5.05 4.67
N SER A 166 28.72 -4.06 3.85
CA SER A 166 29.34 -2.81 4.32
C SER A 166 28.36 -1.80 4.92
N GLY A 167 27.08 -2.16 5.13
CA GLY A 167 26.07 -1.28 5.73
C GLY A 167 25.37 -0.31 4.76
N LYS A 168 25.48 -0.48 3.44
CA LYS A 168 24.88 0.43 2.43
C LYS A 168 23.38 0.65 2.62
N THR A 169 22.61 -0.44 2.69
CA THR A 169 21.15 -0.40 2.88
C THR A 169 20.78 0.27 4.19
N GLN A 170 21.52 0.01 5.26
CA GLN A 170 21.29 0.62 6.57
C GLN A 170 21.54 2.14 6.52
N TRP A 171 22.61 2.57 5.84
CA TRP A 171 22.87 3.98 5.60
C TRP A 171 21.75 4.63 4.78
N ALA A 172 21.30 3.99 3.70
CA ALA A 172 20.22 4.50 2.84
C ALA A 172 18.91 4.69 3.62
N GLN A 173 18.53 3.71 4.44
CA GLN A 173 17.35 3.78 5.31
C GLN A 173 17.49 4.90 6.34
N LYS A 174 18.63 4.99 7.03
CA LYS A 174 18.91 6.04 8.00
C LYS A 174 18.86 7.43 7.36
N HIS A 175 19.50 7.61 6.21
CA HIS A 175 19.51 8.88 5.49
C HIS A 175 18.09 9.31 5.07
N SER A 176 17.26 8.37 4.61
CA SER A 176 15.84 8.62 4.29
C SER A 176 15.03 9.04 5.53
N GLN A 177 15.30 8.42 6.69
CA GLN A 177 14.66 8.77 7.96
C GLN A 177 15.12 10.12 8.53
N GLU A 178 16.38 10.50 8.32
CA GLU A 178 16.91 11.80 8.74
C GLU A 178 16.43 12.95 7.85
N ASN A 179 16.02 12.65 6.61
CA ASN A 179 15.57 13.61 5.60
C ASN A 179 14.17 13.25 5.07
N ARG A 180 13.19 13.08 5.97
CA ARG A 180 11.83 12.61 5.60
C ARG A 180 11.13 13.53 4.61
N GLU A 181 11.40 14.83 4.68
CA GLU A 181 10.86 15.84 3.77
C GLU A 181 11.28 15.62 2.32
N LYS A 182 12.46 15.00 2.10
CA LYS A 182 12.96 14.66 0.76
C LYS A 182 12.24 13.46 0.16
N ARG A 183 11.59 12.60 0.95
CA ARG A 183 10.85 11.41 0.47
C ARG A 183 11.64 10.57 -0.54
N TYR A 184 12.84 10.14 -0.15
CA TYR A 184 13.65 9.28 -1.00
C TYR A 184 12.94 7.96 -1.30
N ASN A 185 12.88 7.62 -2.57
CA ASN A 185 12.41 6.32 -3.06
C ASN A 185 13.65 5.41 -3.13
N ILE A 186 13.78 4.49 -2.16
CA ILE A 186 14.89 3.54 -2.13
C ILE A 186 14.60 2.43 -3.15
N LEU A 187 15.41 2.38 -4.20
CA LEU A 187 15.36 1.37 -5.24
C LEU A 187 16.46 0.35 -4.98
N GLY A 188 16.09 -0.81 -4.43
CA GLY A 188 16.98 -1.93 -4.20
C GLY A 188 16.28 -3.26 -4.42
N THR A 189 17.04 -4.31 -4.70
CA THR A 189 16.50 -5.64 -5.03
C THR A 189 15.63 -6.19 -3.90
N GLU A 190 16.06 -6.02 -2.65
CA GLU A 190 15.30 -6.44 -1.46
C GLU A 190 13.98 -5.70 -1.29
N ALA A 191 13.96 -4.38 -1.57
CA ALA A 191 12.73 -3.58 -1.51
C ALA A 191 11.71 -4.05 -2.56
N VAL A 192 12.17 -4.31 -3.79
CA VAL A 192 11.33 -4.87 -4.85
C VAL A 192 10.86 -6.28 -4.49
N LEU A 193 11.75 -7.12 -3.97
CA LEU A 193 11.42 -8.49 -3.55
C LEU A 193 10.34 -8.50 -2.47
N HIS A 194 10.41 -7.57 -1.50
CA HIS A 194 9.37 -7.37 -0.50
C HIS A 194 8.01 -7.04 -1.13
N GLN A 195 7.99 -6.13 -2.11
CA GLN A 195 6.79 -5.73 -2.84
C GLN A 195 6.27 -6.82 -3.79
N LEU A 196 7.08 -7.79 -4.21
CA LEU A 196 6.62 -8.92 -5.04
C LEU A 196 5.92 -10.01 -4.22
N ARG A 197 5.92 -9.94 -2.88
CA ARG A 197 5.23 -10.93 -2.03
C ARG A 197 3.72 -10.88 -2.22
N VAL A 198 3.14 -11.98 -2.65
CA VAL A 198 1.68 -12.13 -2.89
C VAL A 198 0.97 -12.77 -1.69
N SER A 199 1.69 -13.45 -0.81
CA SER A 199 1.11 -14.07 0.39
C SER A 199 1.82 -13.59 1.64
N ALA A 200 1.15 -12.74 2.40
CA ALA A 200 1.51 -12.50 3.79
C ALA A 200 0.81 -13.57 4.65
N GLY A 201 1.61 -14.42 5.30
CA GLY A 201 1.15 -15.61 6.04
C GLY A 201 2.06 -16.82 5.90
N ASN A 202 2.81 -16.94 4.80
CA ASN A 202 3.88 -17.92 4.73
C ASN A 202 5.16 -17.23 5.22
N ALA A 203 5.53 -17.53 6.46
CA ALA A 203 6.93 -17.44 6.86
C ALA A 203 7.81 -18.10 5.77
N PRO A 204 9.09 -17.71 5.60
CA PRO A 204 9.99 -18.29 4.60
C PRO A 204 10.21 -19.82 4.69
N GLY A 205 9.45 -20.54 5.52
CA GLY A 205 9.58 -21.97 5.77
C GLY A 205 8.41 -22.87 5.37
N ASP A 206 7.21 -22.36 5.02
CA ASP A 206 6.01 -23.23 5.03
C ASP A 206 5.19 -23.32 3.72
N GLY A 207 5.84 -23.11 2.58
CA GLY A 207 5.19 -23.39 1.31
C GLY A 207 6.19 -23.74 0.23
N ASN A 208 6.47 -25.04 0.06
CA ASN A 208 6.94 -25.79 -1.14
C ASN A 208 7.83 -25.11 -2.21
N GLY A 209 8.44 -23.97 -1.93
CA GLY A 209 9.30 -23.18 -2.80
C GLY A 209 10.69 -23.24 -2.22
N GLY A 210 11.42 -24.31 -2.54
CA GLY A 210 12.82 -24.45 -2.14
C GLY A 210 13.68 -23.27 -2.60
N LEU A 211 14.99 -23.30 -2.28
CA LEU A 211 15.98 -22.28 -2.66
C LEU A 211 15.80 -21.73 -4.09
N ARG A 212 15.43 -22.58 -5.05
CA ARG A 212 15.11 -22.23 -6.44
C ARG A 212 13.97 -21.21 -6.63
N GLY A 213 12.90 -21.29 -5.83
CA GLY A 213 11.79 -20.33 -5.89
C GLY A 213 12.21 -18.95 -5.40
N ARG A 214 13.05 -18.90 -4.37
CA ARG A 214 13.64 -17.65 -3.87
C ARG A 214 14.60 -17.05 -4.89
N ASP A 215 15.46 -17.87 -5.50
CA ASP A 215 16.41 -17.42 -6.53
C ASP A 215 15.68 -16.86 -7.77
N LEU A 216 14.57 -17.49 -8.19
CA LEU A 216 13.73 -16.99 -9.28
C LEU A 216 13.09 -15.63 -8.94
N LEU A 217 12.54 -15.48 -7.73
CA LEU A 217 11.96 -14.21 -7.28
C LEU A 217 13.03 -13.12 -7.18
N THR A 218 14.23 -13.43 -6.71
CA THR A 218 15.36 -12.49 -6.67
C THR A 218 15.77 -12.06 -8.08
N GLN A 219 15.83 -13.01 -9.04
CA GLN A 219 16.11 -12.70 -10.43
C GLN A 219 15.04 -11.79 -11.04
N GLN A 220 13.77 -12.08 -10.79
CA GLN A 220 12.65 -11.23 -11.21
C GLN A 220 12.74 -9.83 -10.57
N ALA A 221 13.03 -9.74 -9.27
CA ALA A 221 13.21 -8.48 -8.57
C ALA A 221 14.33 -7.64 -9.18
N ALA A 222 15.47 -8.24 -9.54
CA ALA A 222 16.57 -7.55 -10.20
C ALA A 222 16.19 -7.04 -11.61
N GLN A 223 15.42 -7.82 -12.37
CA GLN A 223 14.90 -7.39 -13.68
C GLN A 223 13.90 -6.25 -13.55
N CYS A 224 13.00 -6.32 -12.55
CA CYS A 224 12.07 -5.25 -12.22
C CYS A 224 12.81 -3.98 -11.81
N LEU A 225 13.80 -4.09 -10.92
CA LEU A 225 14.65 -2.97 -10.49
C LEU A 225 15.32 -2.28 -11.69
N SER A 226 15.88 -3.05 -12.63
CA SER A 226 16.50 -2.50 -13.84
C SER A 226 15.53 -1.64 -14.65
N LYS A 227 14.27 -2.07 -14.79
CA LYS A 227 13.21 -1.29 -15.44
C LYS A 227 12.81 -0.06 -14.62
N LEU A 228 12.69 -0.19 -13.29
CA LEU A 228 12.36 0.92 -12.41
C LEU A 228 13.42 2.03 -12.50
N VAL A 229 14.71 1.68 -12.54
CA VAL A 229 15.81 2.63 -12.71
C VAL A 229 15.73 3.36 -14.06
N GLN A 230 15.29 2.70 -15.13
CA GLN A 230 15.09 3.35 -16.43
C GLN A 230 13.87 4.29 -16.47
N ILE A 231 12.87 4.04 -15.63
CA ILE A 231 11.63 4.83 -15.55
C ILE A 231 11.78 5.99 -14.56
N ALA A 232 12.57 5.83 -13.50
CA ALA A 232 12.78 6.81 -12.43
C ALA A 232 13.03 8.25 -12.95
N PRO A 233 13.86 8.48 -13.99
CA PRO A 233 14.12 9.83 -14.52
C PRO A 233 12.89 10.52 -15.12
N ARG A 234 11.83 9.77 -15.44
CA ARG A 234 10.56 10.33 -15.96
C ARG A 234 9.69 10.95 -14.87
N SER A 235 10.10 10.81 -13.61
CA SER A 235 9.38 11.34 -12.45
C SER A 235 10.27 12.31 -11.69
N LYS A 236 9.69 13.43 -11.23
CA LYS A 236 10.37 14.39 -10.36
C LYS A 236 10.32 13.86 -8.92
N ARG A 237 11.27 13.02 -8.53
CA ARG A 237 11.36 12.43 -7.19
C ARG A 237 12.81 12.24 -6.80
N ASN A 238 13.04 12.17 -5.49
CA ASN A 238 14.35 11.82 -4.94
C ASN A 238 14.49 10.30 -4.88
N PHE A 239 15.67 9.78 -5.23
CA PHE A 239 15.94 8.35 -5.34
C PHE A 239 17.24 7.98 -4.61
N ILE A 240 17.24 6.83 -3.95
CA ILE A 240 18.46 6.16 -3.50
C ILE A 240 18.55 4.84 -4.23
N LEU A 241 19.57 4.66 -5.05
CA LEU A 241 19.83 3.43 -5.79
C LEU A 241 20.71 2.53 -4.91
N ASP A 242 20.08 1.57 -4.23
CA ASP A 242 20.75 0.57 -3.39
C ASP A 242 20.99 -0.70 -4.20
N GLN A 243 21.99 -0.64 -5.07
CA GLN A 243 22.43 -1.79 -5.87
C GLN A 243 23.43 -2.61 -5.05
N VAL A 244 23.12 -3.90 -4.87
CA VAL A 244 24.01 -4.89 -4.26
C VAL A 244 24.88 -5.53 -5.31
#